data_AF-A5G6J7-F1
#
_entry.id   AF-A5G6J7-F1
#
_cell.length_a   1.000
_cell.length_b   1.000
_cell.length_c   1.000
_cell.angle_alpha   90.00
_cell.angle_beta   90.00
_cell.angle_gamma   90.00
#
_symmetry.space_group_name_H-M   'P 1'
#
loop_
_entity.id
_entity.type
_entity.pdbx_description
1 polymer ?
#
loop_
_entity_poly.entity_id
_entity_poly.type
_entity_poly.pdbx_seq_one_letter_code
_entity_poly.pdbx_strand_id
1 'polypeptide(L)'
;MKKLLILVFSTVLFAGLAFAQNGVKQKRPKPYEYGTVTISPLSTKAELPPVTFEHWIHRAKYTCRLCHVDIGFAMKKGTTEIRAEDNMRGYFCGTCHDGKREYNGTKIFKACSKNPTGQEERQCDRCHQKEKDPSKADEFFRFSEKLPKERLGNGINWEKAETDGDIKPIDFLEGVSIKRAPMSVQKDFALEAKVGGLPSIVFSHKKHTFWNGCEVCHPEVFAGVRRGMTKYSMVEINDGKYCGICHISVAFPLQDCQRCHSTSEKL
;
A
#
# COMPACT_ATOMS: atom_id res chain seq x y z
N MET A 1 6.79 4.46 60.23
CA MET A 1 7.25 5.16 59.01
C MET A 1 7.88 4.24 57.95
N LYS A 2 8.77 3.28 58.30
CA LYS A 2 9.37 2.35 57.31
C LYS A 2 8.39 1.38 56.62
N LYS A 3 7.36 0.89 57.32
CA LYS A 3 6.35 -0.02 56.72
C LYS A 3 5.38 0.66 55.74
N LEU A 4 5.16 1.98 55.89
CA LEU A 4 4.27 2.75 55.02
C LEU A 4 4.95 3.12 53.69
N LEU A 5 6.27 3.37 53.72
CA LEU A 5 7.06 3.63 52.50
C LEU A 5 7.17 2.40 51.59
N ILE A 6 7.28 1.19 52.17
CA ILE A 6 7.38 -0.06 51.40
C ILE A 6 6.04 -0.38 50.71
N LEU A 7 4.91 -0.07 51.35
CA LEU A 7 3.59 -0.31 50.77
C LEU A 7 3.31 0.61 49.57
N VAL A 8 3.70 1.89 49.66
CA VAL A 8 3.55 2.87 48.57
C VAL A 8 4.49 2.57 47.40
N PHE A 9 5.71 2.08 47.67
CA PHE A 9 6.63 1.69 46.59
C PHE A 9 6.15 0.44 45.84
N SER A 10 5.53 -0.53 46.54
CA SER A 10 4.93 -1.72 45.91
C SER A 10 3.69 -1.41 45.08
N THR A 11 2.83 -0.47 45.51
CA THR A 11 1.65 -0.08 44.73
C THR A 11 2.01 0.76 43.49
N VAL A 12 3.04 1.60 43.56
CA VAL A 12 3.55 2.34 42.39
C VAL A 12 4.26 1.41 41.40
N LEU A 13 4.99 0.38 41.86
CA LEU A 13 5.59 -0.62 40.96
C LEU A 13 4.53 -1.47 40.24
N PHE A 14 3.43 -1.84 40.91
CA PHE A 14 2.34 -2.58 40.29
C PHE A 14 1.49 -1.73 39.33
N ALA A 15 1.33 -0.43 39.59
CA ALA A 15 0.66 0.49 38.68
C ALA A 15 1.47 0.74 37.38
N GLY A 16 2.80 0.70 37.44
CA GLY A 16 3.68 0.83 36.26
C GLY A 16 3.63 -0.37 35.30
N LEU A 17 3.31 -1.56 35.79
CA LEU A 17 3.20 -2.79 34.98
C LEU A 17 1.87 -2.89 34.22
N ALA A 18 0.82 -2.22 34.69
CA ALA A 18 -0.50 -2.26 34.06
C ALA A 18 -0.57 -1.49 32.73
N PHE A 19 0.33 -0.53 32.47
CA PHE A 19 0.33 0.27 31.25
C PHE A 19 1.14 -0.34 30.08
N ALA A 20 1.84 -1.46 30.29
CA ALA A 20 2.69 -2.07 29.26
C ALA A 20 2.02 -3.20 28.46
N GLN A 21 0.76 -3.58 28.75
CA GLN A 21 0.14 -4.78 28.18
C GLN A 21 -0.75 -4.56 26.94
N ASN A 22 -0.95 -3.32 26.48
CA ASN A 22 -1.82 -3.05 25.32
C ASN A 22 -1.14 -3.19 23.95
N GLY A 23 0.10 -3.68 23.91
CA GLY A 23 0.78 -4.03 22.67
C GLY A 23 0.23 -5.35 22.11
N VAL A 24 -0.89 -5.32 21.40
CA VAL A 24 -1.33 -6.47 20.59
C VAL A 24 -0.18 -6.78 19.62
N LYS A 25 0.51 -7.92 19.81
CA LYS A 25 1.52 -8.40 18.87
C LYS A 25 0.82 -8.64 17.53
N GLN A 26 0.85 -7.64 16.65
CA GLN A 26 0.34 -7.79 15.31
C GLN A 26 1.22 -8.81 14.59
N LYS A 27 0.62 -9.94 14.22
CA LYS A 27 1.29 -10.97 13.42
C LYS A 27 1.70 -10.33 12.10
N ARG A 28 2.98 -10.44 11.74
CA ARG A 28 3.44 -10.00 10.43
C ARG A 28 2.64 -10.74 9.35
N PRO A 29 2.04 -10.02 8.37
CA PRO A 29 1.32 -10.68 7.30
C PRO A 29 2.27 -11.58 6.51
N LYS A 30 1.74 -12.66 5.96
CA LYS A 30 2.54 -13.51 5.05
C LYS A 30 2.88 -12.73 3.78
N PRO A 31 3.92 -13.11 3.03
CA PRO A 31 4.33 -12.39 1.82
C PRO A 31 3.20 -12.09 0.83
N TYR A 32 2.35 -13.08 0.54
CA TYR A 32 1.20 -12.94 -0.37
C TYR A 32 0.02 -12.13 0.22
N GLU A 33 -0.03 -11.96 1.54
CA GLU A 33 -1.03 -11.15 2.24
C GLU A 33 -0.58 -9.68 2.39
N TYR A 34 0.72 -9.41 2.21
CA TYR A 34 1.30 -8.10 2.39
C TYR A 34 0.84 -7.15 1.27
N GLY A 35 0.26 -6.01 1.66
CA GLY A 35 -0.39 -5.08 0.75
C GLY A 35 -1.78 -5.51 0.29
N THR A 36 -2.34 -6.61 0.79
CA THR A 36 -3.70 -7.03 0.42
C THR A 36 -4.75 -6.23 1.18
N VAL A 37 -5.79 -5.77 0.47
CA VAL A 37 -6.88 -4.97 1.02
C VAL A 37 -8.21 -5.70 0.90
N THR A 38 -8.91 -5.88 2.02
CA THR A 38 -10.29 -6.41 2.03
C THR A 38 -11.32 -5.28 1.95
N ILE A 39 -12.22 -5.34 0.98
CA ILE A 39 -13.31 -4.40 0.74
C ILE A 39 -14.63 -5.13 1.05
N SER A 40 -15.38 -4.67 2.05
CA SER A 40 -16.46 -5.46 2.67
C SER A 40 -17.84 -4.79 2.70
N PRO A 41 -18.01 -3.50 3.07
CA PRO A 41 -19.30 -2.97 3.52
C PRO A 41 -20.48 -3.18 2.56
N LEU A 42 -20.26 -3.04 1.25
CA LEU A 42 -21.31 -3.24 0.25
C LEU A 42 -21.48 -4.72 -0.14
N SER A 43 -20.40 -5.49 -0.19
CA SER A 43 -20.45 -6.92 -0.53
C SER A 43 -21.24 -7.69 0.51
N THR A 44 -20.95 -7.50 1.79
CA THR A 44 -21.63 -8.21 2.87
C THR A 44 -23.11 -7.81 2.97
N LYS A 45 -23.43 -6.54 2.69
CA LYS A 45 -24.82 -6.07 2.58
C LYS A 45 -25.58 -6.74 1.43
N ALA A 46 -24.88 -7.14 0.37
CA ALA A 46 -25.43 -7.89 -0.76
C ALA A 46 -25.29 -9.42 -0.58
N GLU A 47 -25.01 -9.90 0.64
CA GLU A 47 -24.80 -11.32 0.96
C GLU A 47 -23.67 -11.99 0.14
N LEU A 48 -22.74 -11.19 -0.37
CA LEU A 48 -21.55 -11.65 -1.06
C LEU A 48 -20.34 -11.66 -0.12
N PRO A 49 -19.37 -12.56 -0.35
CA PRO A 49 -18.11 -12.52 0.36
C PRO A 49 -17.39 -11.17 0.17
N PRO A 50 -16.56 -10.72 1.13
CA PRO A 50 -15.74 -9.54 0.94
C PRO A 50 -14.84 -9.65 -0.29
N VAL A 51 -14.59 -8.52 -0.95
CA VAL A 51 -13.63 -8.44 -2.05
C VAL A 51 -12.21 -8.39 -1.50
N THR A 52 -11.33 -9.23 -2.02
CA THR A 52 -9.89 -9.19 -1.74
C THR A 52 -9.17 -8.53 -2.91
N PHE A 53 -8.46 -7.43 -2.65
CA PHE A 53 -7.63 -6.73 -3.63
C PHE A 53 -6.15 -6.93 -3.31
N GLU A 54 -5.42 -7.52 -4.24
CA GLU A 54 -4.00 -7.87 -4.10
C GLU A 54 -3.12 -6.85 -4.80
N HIS A 55 -2.39 -6.01 -4.06
CA HIS A 55 -1.55 -4.99 -4.69
C HIS A 55 -0.40 -5.60 -5.51
N TRP A 56 0.15 -6.74 -5.12
CA TRP A 56 1.35 -7.30 -5.77
C TRP A 56 1.13 -7.59 -7.27
N ILE A 57 -0.02 -8.12 -7.67
CA ILE A 57 -0.29 -8.42 -9.09
C ILE A 57 -0.62 -7.16 -9.89
N HIS A 58 -1.25 -6.17 -9.25
CA HIS A 58 -1.66 -4.93 -9.90
C HIS A 58 -0.47 -3.96 -10.05
N ARG A 59 0.34 -3.78 -8.99
CA ARG A 59 1.53 -2.90 -9.03
C ARG A 59 2.61 -3.41 -9.98
N ALA A 60 2.65 -4.72 -10.24
CA ALA A 60 3.56 -5.28 -11.24
C ALA A 60 3.22 -4.80 -12.67
N LYS A 61 1.99 -4.32 -12.87
CA LYS A 61 1.42 -3.94 -14.16
C LYS A 61 1.14 -2.45 -14.28
N TYR A 62 0.87 -1.77 -13.17
CA TYR A 62 0.34 -0.40 -13.14
C TYR A 62 0.97 0.43 -12.02
N THR A 63 1.15 1.72 -12.25
CA THR A 63 1.66 2.64 -11.22
C THR A 63 0.59 2.94 -10.16
N CYS A 64 1.02 3.34 -8.95
CA CYS A 64 0.12 3.73 -7.88
C CYS A 64 -0.74 4.95 -8.27
N ARG A 65 -0.13 5.92 -8.97
CA ARG A 65 -0.82 7.09 -9.53
C ARG A 65 -2.04 6.71 -10.36
N LEU A 66 -1.90 5.70 -11.23
CA LEU A 66 -2.97 5.33 -12.15
C LEU A 66 -4.24 4.94 -11.38
N CYS A 67 -4.11 4.10 -10.35
CA CYS A 67 -5.26 3.69 -9.55
C CYS A 67 -5.75 4.80 -8.62
N HIS A 68 -4.84 5.48 -7.93
CA HIS A 68 -5.20 6.39 -6.83
C HIS A 68 -5.48 7.83 -7.25
N VAL A 69 -5.14 8.20 -8.49
CA VAL A 69 -5.39 9.54 -9.05
C VAL A 69 -6.25 9.45 -10.30
N ASP A 70 -5.83 8.68 -11.31
CA ASP A 70 -6.54 8.67 -12.59
C ASP A 70 -7.87 7.89 -12.51
N ILE A 71 -7.90 6.76 -11.78
CA ILE A 71 -9.15 6.00 -11.53
C ILE A 71 -9.91 6.52 -10.30
N GLY A 72 -9.20 7.10 -9.32
CA GLY A 72 -9.80 7.74 -8.15
C GLY A 72 -10.06 6.81 -6.95
N PHE A 73 -9.28 5.74 -6.77
CA PHE A 73 -9.29 4.98 -5.52
C PHE A 73 -8.63 5.78 -4.40
N ALA A 74 -9.35 6.03 -3.32
CA ALA A 74 -8.80 6.69 -2.14
C ALA A 74 -7.70 5.81 -1.50
N MET A 75 -6.61 6.44 -1.06
CA MET A 75 -5.50 5.77 -0.38
C MET A 75 -5.93 5.10 0.92
N LYS A 76 -6.88 5.73 1.64
CA LYS A 76 -7.40 5.21 2.90
C LYS A 76 -8.46 4.13 2.63
N LYS A 77 -8.17 2.90 3.08
CA LYS A 77 -9.08 1.75 3.04
C LYS A 77 -10.49 2.13 3.53
N GLY A 78 -11.51 1.73 2.76
CA GLY A 78 -12.92 1.91 3.10
C GLY A 78 -13.50 3.29 2.78
N THR A 79 -12.70 4.19 2.18
CA THR A 79 -13.17 5.54 1.81
C THR A 79 -13.86 5.55 0.44
N THR A 80 -13.35 4.79 -0.53
CA THR A 80 -14.02 4.65 -1.83
C THR A 80 -15.17 3.67 -1.73
N GLU A 81 -16.37 4.14 -2.05
CA GLU A 81 -17.54 3.31 -2.24
C GLU A 81 -17.52 2.70 -3.64
N ILE A 82 -17.56 1.36 -3.74
CA ILE A 82 -17.41 0.63 -5.00
C ILE A 82 -18.64 -0.24 -5.20
N ARG A 83 -19.48 0.10 -6.18
CA ARG A 83 -20.71 -0.65 -6.51
C ARG A 83 -20.51 -1.53 -7.74
N ALA A 84 -21.26 -2.62 -7.81
CA ALA A 84 -21.25 -3.50 -8.99
C ALA A 84 -21.74 -2.74 -10.24
N GLU A 85 -22.72 -1.86 -10.09
CA GLU A 85 -23.24 -1.02 -11.17
C GLU A 85 -22.18 -0.07 -11.73
N ASP A 86 -21.36 0.54 -10.87
CA ASP A 86 -20.29 1.44 -11.28
C ASP A 86 -19.18 0.67 -12.00
N ASN A 87 -18.82 -0.52 -11.50
CA ASN A 87 -17.90 -1.41 -12.20
C ASN A 87 -18.44 -1.80 -13.59
N MET A 88 -19.73 -2.13 -13.70
CA MET A 88 -20.34 -2.44 -15.01
C MET A 88 -20.35 -1.24 -15.97
N ARG A 89 -20.33 -0.01 -15.45
CA ARG A 89 -20.25 1.24 -16.23
C ARG A 89 -18.82 1.65 -16.59
N GLY A 90 -17.81 0.88 -16.17
CA GLY A 90 -16.41 1.16 -16.48
C GLY A 90 -15.68 2.03 -15.46
N TYR A 91 -16.22 2.17 -14.24
CA TYR A 91 -15.52 2.82 -13.13
C TYR A 91 -14.78 1.80 -12.26
N PHE A 92 -13.86 2.27 -11.41
CA PHE A 92 -13.14 1.45 -10.43
C PHE A 92 -12.47 0.22 -11.08
N CYS A 93 -12.79 -0.99 -10.62
CA CYS A 93 -12.24 -2.23 -11.16
C CYS A 93 -12.64 -2.38 -12.64
N GLY A 94 -13.89 -2.02 -12.96
CA GLY A 94 -14.44 -2.01 -14.31
C GLY A 94 -13.71 -1.10 -15.28
N THR A 95 -12.89 -0.17 -14.81
CA THR A 95 -12.02 0.63 -15.69
C THR A 95 -11.14 -0.27 -16.54
N CYS A 96 -10.58 -1.34 -15.96
CA CYS A 96 -9.71 -2.30 -16.65
C CYS A 96 -10.36 -3.68 -16.82
N HIS A 97 -11.19 -4.09 -15.86
CA HIS A 97 -11.94 -5.34 -15.88
C HIS A 97 -13.28 -5.15 -16.61
N ASP A 98 -13.22 -4.76 -17.88
CA ASP A 98 -14.39 -4.52 -18.74
C ASP A 98 -14.64 -5.65 -19.76
N GLY A 99 -13.77 -6.67 -19.79
CA GLY A 99 -13.80 -7.74 -20.78
C GLY A 99 -13.22 -7.36 -22.16
N LYS A 100 -12.75 -6.12 -22.32
CA LYS A 100 -12.25 -5.56 -23.59
C LYS A 100 -10.77 -5.21 -23.53
N ARG A 101 -10.28 -4.69 -22.41
CA ARG A 101 -8.86 -4.33 -22.27
C ARG A 101 -7.97 -5.55 -22.27
N GLU A 102 -6.76 -5.35 -22.77
CA GLU A 102 -5.73 -6.38 -22.85
C GLU A 102 -4.49 -5.94 -22.08
N TYR A 103 -3.83 -6.92 -21.47
CA TYR A 103 -2.50 -6.76 -20.90
C TYR A 103 -1.61 -7.87 -21.46
N ASN A 104 -0.52 -7.50 -22.14
CA ASN A 104 0.39 -8.44 -22.82
C ASN A 104 -0.36 -9.46 -23.71
N GLY A 105 -1.31 -8.99 -24.52
CA GLY A 105 -2.09 -9.83 -25.44
C GLY A 105 -3.13 -10.75 -24.77
N THR A 106 -3.31 -10.64 -23.45
CA THR A 106 -4.35 -11.37 -22.72
C THR A 106 -5.50 -10.44 -22.34
N LYS A 107 -6.72 -10.77 -22.75
CA LYS A 107 -7.92 -10.04 -22.34
C LYS A 107 -8.13 -10.11 -20.83
N ILE A 108 -8.36 -8.96 -20.23
CA ILE A 108 -8.70 -8.83 -18.83
C ILE A 108 -10.19 -9.16 -18.70
N PHE A 109 -10.51 -10.15 -17.86
CA PHE A 109 -11.88 -10.57 -17.57
C PHE A 109 -12.73 -9.41 -17.02
N LYS A 110 -14.05 -9.52 -17.15
CA LYS A 110 -15.01 -8.52 -16.71
C LYS A 110 -15.25 -8.61 -15.20
N ALA A 111 -15.29 -7.47 -14.50
CA ALA A 111 -15.45 -7.44 -13.04
C ALA A 111 -16.85 -7.84 -12.57
N CYS A 112 -17.89 -7.37 -13.26
CA CYS A 112 -19.28 -7.56 -12.87
C CYS A 112 -20.18 -7.76 -14.11
N SER A 113 -21.24 -8.54 -13.97
CA SER A 113 -22.27 -8.74 -15.01
C SER A 113 -23.66 -8.72 -14.39
N LYS A 114 -24.66 -8.31 -15.18
CA LYS A 114 -26.07 -8.39 -14.79
C LYS A 114 -26.53 -9.83 -15.00
N ASN A 115 -26.95 -10.50 -13.93
CA ASN A 115 -27.38 -11.90 -13.93
C ASN A 115 -26.28 -12.85 -14.48
N PRO A 116 -25.13 -12.96 -13.80
CA PRO A 116 -24.03 -13.79 -14.27
C PRO A 116 -24.46 -15.25 -14.39
N THR A 117 -24.04 -15.93 -15.45
CA THR A 117 -24.28 -17.37 -15.63
C THR A 117 -23.00 -18.10 -16.04
N GLY A 118 -22.90 -19.38 -15.68
CA GLY A 118 -21.82 -20.26 -16.12
C GLY A 118 -20.43 -19.75 -15.73
N GLN A 119 -19.60 -19.36 -16.72
CA GLN A 119 -18.26 -18.85 -16.45
C GLN A 119 -18.25 -17.50 -15.74
N GLU A 120 -19.25 -16.63 -15.96
CA GLU A 120 -19.32 -15.32 -15.30
C GLU A 120 -19.57 -15.46 -13.80
N GLU A 121 -20.35 -16.47 -13.39
CA GLU A 121 -20.60 -16.76 -11.97
C GLU A 121 -19.31 -17.17 -11.25
N ARG A 122 -18.49 -18.01 -11.89
CA ARG A 122 -17.18 -18.43 -11.35
C ARG A 122 -16.16 -17.29 -11.32
N GLN A 123 -16.34 -16.23 -12.10
CA GLN A 123 -15.44 -15.07 -12.08
C GLN A 123 -15.61 -14.24 -10.80
N CYS A 124 -16.78 -14.29 -10.15
CA CYS A 124 -17.05 -13.62 -8.89
C CYS A 124 -16.02 -14.00 -7.82
N ASP A 125 -15.65 -15.28 -7.75
CA ASP A 125 -14.71 -15.83 -6.74
C ASP A 125 -13.29 -15.27 -6.89
N ARG A 126 -12.94 -14.71 -8.05
CA ARG A 126 -11.62 -14.07 -8.26
C ARG A 126 -11.46 -12.83 -7.40
N CYS A 127 -12.57 -12.17 -7.04
CA CYS A 127 -12.59 -10.98 -6.20
C CYS A 127 -13.27 -11.25 -4.86
N HIS A 128 -14.49 -11.82 -4.87
CA HIS A 128 -15.30 -12.10 -3.70
C HIS A 128 -14.88 -13.41 -3.03
N GLN A 129 -13.93 -13.34 -2.10
CA GLN A 129 -13.33 -14.51 -1.47
C GLN A 129 -13.94 -14.77 -0.09
N LYS A 130 -14.45 -16.00 0.12
CA LYS A 130 -15.05 -16.44 1.40
C LYS A 130 -14.00 -16.66 2.49
N GLU A 131 -12.85 -17.24 2.13
CA GLU A 131 -11.78 -17.60 3.06
C GLU A 131 -10.40 -17.48 2.39
N LYS A 132 -9.32 -17.68 3.17
CA LYS A 132 -7.95 -17.67 2.66
C LYS A 132 -7.75 -18.82 1.68
N ASP A 133 -7.72 -18.49 0.39
CA ASP A 133 -7.43 -19.44 -0.67
C ASP A 133 -5.94 -19.85 -0.64
N PRO A 134 -5.61 -21.12 -0.38
CA PRO A 134 -4.23 -21.61 -0.37
C PRO A 134 -3.52 -21.42 -1.71
N SER A 135 -4.26 -21.41 -2.83
CA SER A 135 -3.70 -21.22 -4.16
C SER A 135 -2.99 -19.88 -4.32
N LYS A 136 -3.39 -18.87 -3.53
CA LYS A 136 -2.77 -17.53 -3.54
C LYS A 136 -1.33 -17.52 -3.08
N ALA A 137 -0.98 -18.42 -2.16
CA ALA A 137 0.42 -18.58 -1.77
C ALA A 137 1.24 -19.07 -2.96
N ASP A 138 0.76 -20.12 -3.64
CA ASP A 138 1.44 -20.71 -4.79
C ASP A 138 1.53 -19.73 -5.97
N GLU A 139 0.45 -18.99 -6.26
CA GLU A 139 0.43 -17.92 -7.28
C GLU A 139 1.50 -16.87 -6.99
N PHE A 140 1.57 -16.38 -5.75
CA PHE A 140 2.55 -15.38 -5.34
C PHE A 140 3.98 -15.90 -5.44
N PHE A 141 4.25 -17.13 -4.99
CA PHE A 141 5.62 -17.67 -5.03
C PHE A 141 6.08 -17.93 -6.46
N ARG A 142 5.20 -18.42 -7.35
CA ARG A 142 5.49 -18.53 -8.79
C ARG A 142 5.73 -17.16 -9.43
N PHE A 143 4.88 -16.17 -9.11
CA PHE A 143 5.03 -14.81 -9.62
C PHE A 143 6.36 -14.18 -9.17
N SER A 144 6.70 -14.33 -7.89
CA SER A 144 7.86 -13.67 -7.29
C SER A 144 9.18 -14.38 -7.56
N GLU A 145 9.16 -15.61 -8.10
CA GLU A 145 10.33 -16.49 -8.26
C GLU A 145 11.52 -15.77 -8.90
N LYS A 146 11.27 -15.08 -10.02
CA LYS A 146 12.29 -14.39 -10.83
C LYS A 146 12.54 -12.94 -10.43
N LEU A 147 11.78 -12.40 -9.47
CA LEU A 147 11.92 -11.01 -9.07
C LEU A 147 13.02 -10.83 -8.02
N PRO A 148 13.71 -9.67 -8.01
CA PRO A 148 14.67 -9.30 -6.99
C PRO A 148 14.08 -9.45 -5.58
N LYS A 149 14.85 -10.08 -4.70
CA LYS A 149 14.39 -10.39 -3.33
C LYS A 149 14.66 -9.24 -2.37
N GLU A 150 13.83 -9.16 -1.34
CA GLU A 150 13.97 -8.26 -0.20
C GLU A 150 13.82 -9.02 1.12
N ARG A 151 14.45 -8.52 2.19
CA ARG A 151 14.41 -9.13 3.51
C ARG A 151 13.07 -8.95 4.22
N LEU A 152 12.35 -7.87 3.92
CA LEU A 152 11.13 -7.45 4.62
C LEU A 152 9.98 -7.17 3.63
N GLY A 153 8.79 -6.90 4.18
CA GLY A 153 7.59 -6.67 3.39
C GLY A 153 7.05 -7.96 2.80
N ASN A 154 6.74 -7.95 1.50
CA ASN A 154 6.38 -9.14 0.75
C ASN A 154 7.59 -9.93 0.22
N GLY A 155 8.82 -9.51 0.55
CA GLY A 155 10.03 -10.20 0.11
C GLY A 155 10.46 -9.92 -1.33
N ILE A 156 9.83 -8.93 -1.99
CA ILE A 156 10.21 -8.45 -3.33
C ILE A 156 10.80 -7.05 -3.21
N ASN A 157 11.97 -6.82 -3.82
CA ASN A 157 12.54 -5.50 -3.98
C ASN A 157 11.98 -4.85 -5.25
N TRP A 158 10.85 -4.18 -5.10
CA TRP A 158 10.12 -3.56 -6.21
C TRP A 158 10.83 -2.39 -6.87
N GLU A 159 11.63 -1.64 -6.11
CA GLU A 159 12.49 -0.58 -6.67
C GLU A 159 13.51 -1.21 -7.62
N LYS A 160 14.17 -2.29 -7.19
CA LYS A 160 15.12 -2.99 -8.06
C LYS A 160 14.44 -3.68 -9.25
N ALA A 161 13.29 -4.32 -9.05
CA ALA A 161 12.54 -4.95 -10.14
C ALA A 161 12.16 -3.96 -11.25
N GLU A 162 11.84 -2.72 -10.86
CA GLU A 162 11.59 -1.63 -11.80
C GLU A 162 12.88 -1.20 -12.49
N THR A 163 13.93 -0.91 -11.73
CA THR A 163 15.19 -0.38 -12.28
C THR A 163 15.89 -1.39 -13.19
N ASP A 164 15.80 -2.69 -12.88
CA ASP A 164 16.33 -3.78 -13.70
C ASP A 164 15.43 -4.09 -14.91
N GLY A 165 14.21 -3.55 -14.95
CA GLY A 165 13.24 -3.74 -16.04
C GLY A 165 12.46 -5.06 -16.00
N ASP A 166 12.51 -5.81 -14.88
CA ASP A 166 11.73 -7.02 -14.64
C ASP A 166 10.22 -6.74 -14.67
N ILE A 167 9.85 -5.52 -14.29
CA ILE A 167 8.49 -4.98 -14.41
C ILE A 167 8.51 -3.64 -15.12
N LYS A 168 7.44 -3.37 -15.87
CA LYS A 168 7.26 -2.11 -16.60
C LYS A 168 5.84 -1.60 -16.34
N PRO A 169 5.58 -1.00 -15.16
CA PRO A 169 4.24 -0.55 -14.81
C PRO A 169 3.73 0.51 -15.79
N ILE A 170 2.51 0.32 -16.26
CA ILE A 170 1.78 1.26 -17.11
C ILE A 170 1.30 2.41 -16.22
N ASP A 171 1.55 3.65 -16.66
CA ASP A 171 1.21 4.87 -15.94
C ASP A 171 0.12 5.72 -16.63
N PHE A 172 -0.34 5.29 -17.80
CA PHE A 172 -1.34 5.96 -18.61
C PHE A 172 -2.33 4.97 -19.23
N LEU A 173 -3.62 5.28 -19.12
CA LEU A 173 -4.70 4.57 -19.79
C LEU A 173 -5.48 5.50 -20.70
N GLU A 174 -5.58 5.14 -21.97
CA GLU A 174 -6.39 5.90 -22.93
C GLU A 174 -7.86 5.95 -22.49
N GLY A 175 -8.47 7.14 -22.60
CA GLY A 175 -9.83 7.42 -22.15
C GLY A 175 -10.02 7.55 -20.63
N VAL A 176 -8.95 7.40 -19.84
CA VAL A 176 -9.00 7.49 -18.36
C VAL A 176 -7.99 8.52 -17.86
N SER A 177 -6.73 8.38 -18.27
CA SER A 177 -5.64 9.25 -17.87
C SER A 177 -5.63 10.55 -18.66
N ILE A 178 -5.33 11.64 -17.96
CA ILE A 178 -5.15 12.96 -18.57
C ILE A 178 -3.67 13.12 -18.92
N LYS A 179 -3.37 13.40 -20.20
CA LYS A 179 -2.01 13.73 -20.65
C LYS A 179 -1.53 14.97 -19.92
N ARG A 180 -0.36 14.87 -19.28
CA ARG A 180 0.28 15.95 -18.53
C ARG A 180 1.69 16.17 -19.06
N ALA A 181 2.17 17.41 -18.97
CA ALA A 181 3.56 17.71 -19.27
C ALA A 181 4.48 16.94 -18.31
N PRO A 182 5.63 16.43 -18.78
CA PRO A 182 6.60 15.78 -17.92
C PRO A 182 7.07 16.76 -16.85
N MET A 183 6.99 16.32 -15.59
CA MET A 183 7.35 17.15 -14.45
C MET A 183 8.87 17.09 -14.21
N SER A 184 9.47 18.22 -13.82
CA SER A 184 10.86 18.22 -13.35
C SER A 184 10.94 17.51 -12.01
N VAL A 185 11.59 16.34 -11.99
CA VAL A 185 11.88 15.62 -10.76
C VAL A 185 12.83 16.46 -9.91
N GLN A 186 12.41 16.78 -8.69
CA GLN A 186 13.23 17.54 -7.75
C GLN A 186 14.40 16.68 -7.26
N LYS A 187 15.52 17.33 -6.93
CA LYS A 187 16.68 16.62 -6.37
C LYS A 187 16.33 15.98 -5.03
N ASP A 188 17.02 14.88 -4.75
CA ASP A 188 16.99 14.22 -3.46
C ASP A 188 17.46 15.19 -2.37
N PHE A 189 16.92 15.05 -1.17
CA PHE A 189 17.30 15.88 -0.03
C PHE A 189 17.33 15.07 1.25
N ALA A 190 18.15 15.53 2.19
CA ALA A 190 18.21 14.98 3.54
C ALA A 190 17.24 15.72 4.48
N LEU A 191 16.69 15.02 5.45
CA LEU A 191 15.98 15.58 6.60
C LEU A 191 16.72 15.18 7.85
N GLU A 192 16.86 16.11 8.79
CA GLU A 192 17.53 15.82 10.06
C GLU A 192 16.69 14.84 10.89
N ALA A 193 17.33 13.80 11.42
CA ALA A 193 16.69 12.88 12.34
C ALA A 193 16.57 13.56 13.72
N LYS A 194 15.35 13.61 14.26
CA LYS A 194 15.09 14.22 15.58
C LYS A 194 15.54 13.35 16.77
N VAL A 195 15.88 12.09 16.51
CA VAL A 195 16.35 11.15 17.53
C VAL A 195 17.87 11.10 17.49
N GLY A 196 18.51 11.43 18.62
CA GLY A 196 19.97 11.43 18.74
C GLY A 196 20.57 10.07 18.38
N GLY A 197 21.64 10.08 17.57
CA GLY A 197 22.37 8.88 17.15
C GLY A 197 21.83 8.19 15.90
N LEU A 198 20.68 8.61 15.34
CA LEU A 198 20.23 8.13 14.04
C LEU A 198 20.77 9.00 12.90
N PRO A 199 21.20 8.39 11.77
CA PRO A 199 21.54 9.14 10.56
C PRO A 199 20.37 9.97 10.04
N SER A 200 20.70 10.96 9.19
CA SER A 200 19.69 11.75 8.47
C SER A 200 18.79 10.87 7.60
N ILE A 201 17.58 11.35 7.36
CA ILE A 201 16.62 10.68 6.49
C ILE A 201 16.83 11.18 5.06
N VAL A 202 17.14 10.30 4.11
CA VAL A 202 17.26 10.68 2.70
C VAL A 202 15.93 10.41 1.99
N PHE A 203 15.36 11.44 1.36
CA PHE A 203 14.16 11.31 0.53
C PHE A 203 14.48 11.59 -0.93
N SER A 204 14.05 10.66 -1.80
CA SER A 204 14.22 10.77 -3.24
C SER A 204 12.89 10.96 -3.96
N HIS A 205 12.70 12.11 -4.60
CA HIS A 205 11.54 12.28 -5.48
C HIS A 205 11.60 11.32 -6.65
N LYS A 206 12.78 11.14 -7.27
CA LYS A 206 12.95 10.27 -8.45
C LYS A 206 12.36 8.88 -8.22
N LYS A 207 12.69 8.26 -7.08
CA LYS A 207 12.20 6.92 -6.72
C LYS A 207 10.70 6.90 -6.48
N HIS A 208 10.14 7.93 -5.85
CA HIS A 208 8.72 7.99 -5.53
C HIS A 208 7.86 8.34 -6.74
N THR A 209 8.31 9.28 -7.58
CA THR A 209 7.56 9.78 -8.74
C THR A 209 7.54 8.83 -9.92
N PHE A 210 8.36 7.77 -9.91
CA PHE A 210 8.18 6.67 -10.85
C PHE A 210 6.82 5.98 -10.64
N TRP A 211 6.49 5.70 -9.38
CA TRP A 211 5.27 4.99 -9.00
C TRP A 211 4.08 5.92 -8.80
N ASN A 212 4.33 7.21 -8.55
CA ASN A 212 3.35 8.17 -8.07
C ASN A 212 3.35 9.47 -8.88
N GLY A 213 2.25 10.20 -8.83
CA GLY A 213 2.18 11.60 -9.24
C GLY A 213 2.40 12.53 -8.05
N CYS A 214 2.62 13.82 -8.31
CA CYS A 214 2.69 14.81 -7.23
C CYS A 214 1.39 14.84 -6.43
N GLU A 215 0.26 14.61 -7.11
CA GLU A 215 -1.09 14.59 -6.55
C GLU A 215 -1.31 13.43 -5.56
N VAL A 216 -0.50 12.36 -5.63
CA VAL A 216 -0.58 11.27 -4.64
C VAL A 216 -0.08 11.72 -3.28
N CYS A 217 0.85 12.67 -3.23
CA CYS A 217 1.46 13.15 -2.00
C CYS A 217 0.97 14.54 -1.60
N HIS A 218 0.70 15.41 -2.56
CA HIS A 218 0.39 16.82 -2.33
C HIS A 218 -1.02 17.19 -2.82
N PRO A 219 -1.78 17.98 -2.04
CA PRO A 219 -1.46 18.46 -0.70
C PRO A 219 -1.87 17.48 0.43
N GLU A 220 -2.50 16.35 0.10
CA GLU A 220 -3.20 15.51 1.09
C GLU A 220 -2.27 14.89 2.13
N VAL A 221 -1.15 14.30 1.68
CA VAL A 221 -0.17 13.66 2.59
C VAL A 221 0.79 14.70 3.16
N PHE A 222 1.20 15.66 2.35
CA PHE A 222 2.08 16.76 2.73
C PHE A 222 1.50 18.09 2.24
N ALA A 223 1.11 18.94 3.19
CA ALA A 223 0.34 20.18 2.99
C ALA A 223 1.03 21.26 2.12
N GLY A 224 2.24 21.01 1.63
CA GLY A 224 2.87 21.84 0.61
C GLY A 224 4.12 21.20 0.02
N VAL A 225 4.65 21.84 -1.01
CA VAL A 225 5.82 21.38 -1.79
C VAL A 225 7.16 21.88 -1.24
N ARG A 226 7.12 22.76 -0.21
CA ARG A 226 8.33 23.32 0.40
C ARG A 226 8.85 22.39 1.50
N ARG A 227 10.16 22.12 1.49
CA ARG A 227 10.85 21.35 2.52
C ARG A 227 10.59 21.92 3.92
N GLY A 228 10.27 21.05 4.86
CA GLY A 228 10.09 21.40 6.29
C GLY A 228 8.76 22.05 6.64
N MET A 229 7.85 22.27 5.68
CA MET A 229 6.52 22.82 5.96
C MET A 229 5.64 21.85 6.76
N THR A 230 5.68 20.57 6.40
CA THR A 230 4.97 19.52 7.13
C THR A 230 5.86 18.96 8.23
N LYS A 231 5.41 19.09 9.49
CA LYS A 231 6.07 18.47 10.64
C LYS A 231 5.35 17.17 10.99
N TYR A 232 6.12 16.12 11.19
CA TYR A 232 5.60 14.81 11.56
C TYR A 232 6.58 14.08 12.49
N SER A 233 6.10 12.95 13.02
CA SER A 233 6.80 12.07 13.95
C SER A 233 6.74 10.61 13.51
N MET A 234 7.62 9.77 14.05
CA MET A 234 7.54 8.32 13.83
C MET A 234 6.25 7.70 14.39
N VAL A 235 5.64 8.31 15.40
CA VAL A 235 4.34 7.87 15.94
C VAL A 235 3.26 8.05 14.86
N GLU A 236 3.18 9.24 14.25
CA GLU A 236 2.22 9.49 13.17
C GLU A 236 2.48 8.63 11.94
N ILE A 237 3.76 8.35 11.62
CA ILE A 237 4.13 7.44 10.55
C ILE A 237 3.64 6.01 10.87
N ASN A 238 3.81 5.54 12.10
CA ASN A 238 3.27 4.23 12.51
C ASN A 238 1.73 4.20 12.49
N ASP A 239 1.07 5.34 12.73
CA ASP A 239 -0.38 5.49 12.62
C ASP A 239 -0.89 5.59 11.17
N GLY A 240 -0.02 5.42 10.17
CA GLY A 240 -0.38 5.43 8.75
C GLY A 240 -0.50 6.82 8.12
N LYS A 241 0.08 7.85 8.73
CA LYS A 241 0.18 9.20 8.16
C LYS A 241 1.54 9.38 7.47
N TYR A 242 1.64 10.39 6.61
CA TYR A 242 2.89 10.76 5.92
C TYR A 242 3.51 9.55 5.19
N CYS A 243 4.77 9.21 5.45
CA CYS A 243 5.43 8.03 4.87
C CYS A 243 4.67 6.72 5.18
N GLY A 244 3.99 6.69 6.33
CA GLY A 244 3.24 5.54 6.82
C GLY A 244 2.08 5.14 5.92
N ILE A 245 1.55 6.06 5.11
CA ILE A 245 0.41 5.77 4.22
C ILE A 245 0.73 4.62 3.25
N CYS A 246 2.00 4.46 2.88
CA CYS A 246 2.49 3.36 2.06
C CYS A 246 3.39 2.39 2.82
N HIS A 247 4.31 2.89 3.66
CA HIS A 247 5.37 2.09 4.30
C HIS A 247 4.93 1.24 5.49
N ILE A 248 3.63 1.14 5.81
CA ILE A 248 3.12 0.15 6.78
C ILE A 248 2.37 -1.00 6.11
N SER A 249 2.03 -0.87 4.83
CA SER A 249 1.05 -1.71 4.16
C SER A 249 1.54 -2.27 2.82
N VAL A 250 1.96 -1.41 1.89
CA VAL A 250 2.22 -1.78 0.48
C VAL A 250 3.68 -1.54 0.06
N ALA A 251 4.35 -0.52 0.60
CA ALA A 251 5.78 -0.28 0.37
C ALA A 251 6.63 -1.13 1.33
N PHE A 252 7.96 -0.99 1.30
CA PHE A 252 8.79 -1.69 2.30
C PHE A 252 8.42 -1.22 3.72
N PRO A 253 8.45 -2.11 4.72
CA PRO A 253 7.94 -1.78 6.03
C PRO A 253 8.95 -0.99 6.87
N LEU A 254 8.44 -0.21 7.83
CA LEU A 254 9.24 0.70 8.68
C LEU A 254 10.30 0.02 9.57
N GLN A 255 10.31 -1.32 9.68
CA GLN A 255 11.37 -2.02 10.44
C GLN A 255 12.73 -2.00 9.72
N ASP A 256 12.77 -1.54 8.47
CA ASP A 256 14.00 -1.37 7.71
C ASP A 256 14.58 0.05 7.87
N CYS A 257 14.99 0.41 9.09
CA CYS A 257 15.37 1.78 9.46
C CYS A 257 16.40 2.39 8.49
N GLN A 258 17.35 1.57 8.00
CA GLN A 258 18.45 1.98 7.14
C GLN A 258 18.03 2.40 5.72
N ARG A 259 16.80 2.06 5.29
CA ARG A 259 16.28 2.51 3.98
C ARG A 259 15.93 3.99 3.97
N CYS A 260 15.58 4.54 5.13
CA CYS A 260 15.30 5.96 5.29
C CYS A 260 16.50 6.65 5.94
N HIS A 261 16.98 6.12 7.06
CA HIS A 261 18.09 6.66 7.82
C HIS A 261 19.42 6.19 7.24
N SER A 262 20.05 7.06 6.43
CA SER A 262 21.32 6.77 5.78
C SER A 262 22.27 7.94 5.95
N THR A 263 23.58 7.65 6.01
CA THR A 263 24.59 8.70 5.94
C THR A 263 24.51 9.34 4.56
N SER A 264 24.59 10.68 4.51
CA SER A 264 24.40 11.48 3.30
C SER A 264 25.46 11.26 2.21
N GLU A 265 26.41 10.34 2.42
CA GLU A 265 27.45 9.98 1.44
C GLU A 265 26.91 9.18 0.24
N LYS A 266 25.64 8.76 0.27
CA LYS A 266 24.95 8.06 -0.83
C LYS A 266 23.99 8.94 -1.65
N LEU A 267 24.19 10.26 -1.66
CA LEU A 267 23.48 11.21 -2.53
C LEU A 267 24.21 11.43 -3.84
#